data_AF-A0A546Y296-F1
#
_entry.id   AF-A0A546Y296-F1
#
_cell.length_a   1.000
_cell.length_b   1.000
_cell.length_c   1.000
_cell.angle_alpha   90.00
_cell.angle_beta   90.00
_cell.angle_gamma   90.00
#
_symmetry.space_group_name_H-M   'P 1'
#
loop_
_entity.id
_entity.type
_entity.pdbx_description
1 polymer ?
#
loop_
_entity_poly.entity_id
_entity_poly.type
_entity_poly.pdbx_seq_one_letter_code
_entity_poly.pdbx_strand_id
1 'polypeptide(L)'
;METVKLDVAGMHLNIPLGHFYIDGFIKHGRWPSPSRQRVLVKSVNIDFLLPDLTALSCENVDLLSAESRPFPYLSVVLGASLPEARGWFDKIQQRIADGIRVEDGTRGRFKKYREGNVTYYMEDGLTNFMITCRNYGDRDSCLVKDEYKYGYYLEYFTDSVHIFQKPISIIDEIRKKISKFEQDAN
;
A
#
# COMPACT_ATOMS: atom_id res chain seq x y z
N MET A 1 16.16 17.21 -2.47
CA MET A 1 15.01 16.73 -3.25
C MET A 1 13.77 17.44 -2.73
N GLU A 2 12.97 18.04 -3.60
CA GLU A 2 11.77 18.79 -3.15
C GLU A 2 10.73 17.83 -2.55
N THR A 3 10.09 18.26 -1.47
CA THR A 3 9.08 17.48 -0.75
C THR A 3 7.74 18.19 -0.75
N VAL A 4 6.68 17.39 -0.81
CA VAL A 4 5.30 17.84 -0.59
C VAL A 4 4.97 17.64 0.89
N LYS A 5 4.62 18.73 1.56
CA LYS A 5 4.25 18.73 2.98
C LYS A 5 2.75 18.53 3.11
N LEU A 6 2.33 17.41 3.70
CA LEU A 6 0.93 17.05 3.85
C LEU A 6 0.53 16.89 5.31
N ASP A 7 -0.75 17.13 5.57
CA ASP A 7 -1.46 16.74 6.78
C ASP A 7 -2.57 15.77 6.39
N VAL A 8 -2.50 14.53 6.85
CA VAL A 8 -3.55 13.53 6.68
C VAL A 8 -4.19 13.36 8.06
N ALA A 9 -5.31 14.03 8.31
CA ALA A 9 -6.07 13.93 9.57
C ALA A 9 -5.23 14.05 10.87
N GLY A 10 -4.22 14.91 10.88
CA GLY A 10 -3.29 15.12 11.99
C GLY A 10 -1.96 14.39 11.85
N MET A 11 -1.81 13.48 10.89
CA MET A 11 -0.52 12.88 10.53
C MET A 11 0.25 13.82 9.60
N HIS A 12 1.39 14.30 10.07
CA HIS A 12 2.29 15.15 9.30
C HIS A 12 3.21 14.31 8.44
N LEU A 13 3.28 14.60 7.14
CA LEU A 13 4.12 13.88 6.18
C LEU A 13 4.96 14.83 5.34
N ASN A 14 6.21 14.46 5.10
CA ASN A 14 7.10 15.09 4.12
C ASN A 14 7.45 14.06 3.05
N ILE A 15 6.72 14.08 1.93
CA ILE A 15 6.84 13.07 0.88
C ILE A 15 7.66 13.63 -0.29
N PRO A 16 8.76 12.97 -0.72
CA PRO A 16 9.51 13.38 -1.91
C PRO A 16 8.63 13.44 -3.16
N LEU A 17 8.83 14.47 -3.99
CA LEU A 17 7.98 14.75 -5.16
C LEU A 17 7.86 13.57 -6.12
N GLY A 18 8.92 12.77 -6.27
CA GLY A 18 8.96 11.59 -7.14
C GLY A 18 7.96 10.49 -6.80
N HIS A 19 7.31 10.54 -5.63
CA HIS A 19 6.24 9.63 -5.23
C HIS A 19 4.84 10.08 -5.69
N PHE A 20 4.71 11.16 -6.46
CA PHE A 20 3.41 11.65 -6.97
C PHE A 20 3.29 11.55 -8.49
N TYR A 21 4.00 10.61 -9.11
CA TYR A 21 4.08 10.55 -10.57
C TYR A 21 2.74 10.23 -11.22
N ILE A 22 2.02 9.23 -10.71
CA ILE A 22 0.76 8.79 -11.31
C ILE A 22 -0.31 9.84 -11.05
N ASP A 23 -0.45 10.23 -9.79
CA ASP A 23 -1.51 11.16 -9.41
C ASP A 23 -1.25 12.58 -9.94
N GLY A 24 0.01 13.02 -9.99
CA GLY A 24 0.40 14.30 -10.56
C GLY A 24 0.58 14.26 -12.07
N PHE A 25 1.67 13.64 -12.53
CA PHE A 25 2.10 13.77 -13.91
C PHE A 25 1.23 12.99 -14.90
N ILE A 26 0.90 11.72 -14.63
CA ILE A 26 0.07 10.92 -15.55
C ILE A 26 -1.36 11.43 -15.62
N LYS A 27 -2.01 11.69 -14.47
CA LYS A 27 -3.42 12.11 -14.45
C LYS A 27 -3.62 13.60 -14.79
N HIS A 28 -2.70 14.47 -14.37
CA HIS A 28 -2.87 15.93 -14.48
C HIS A 28 -1.84 16.63 -15.36
N GLY A 29 -0.89 15.90 -15.96
CA GLY A 29 0.11 16.44 -16.88
C GLY A 29 1.19 17.31 -16.21
N ARG A 30 1.24 17.37 -14.88
CA ARG A 30 2.22 18.16 -14.13
C ARG A 30 2.48 17.58 -12.74
N TRP A 31 3.69 17.75 -12.26
CA TRP A 31 4.02 17.46 -10.86
C TRP A 31 3.23 18.37 -9.91
N PRO A 32 2.84 17.89 -8.72
CA PRO A 32 2.35 18.77 -7.66
C PRO A 32 3.42 19.81 -7.36
N SER A 33 3.03 21.08 -7.20
CA SER A 33 4.00 22.09 -6.78
C SER A 33 4.36 21.86 -5.31
N PRO A 34 5.66 21.87 -4.95
CA PRO A 34 6.07 21.84 -3.56
C PRO A 34 5.43 23.03 -2.82
N SER A 35 4.61 22.75 -1.82
CA SER A 35 4.04 23.81 -0.99
C SER A 35 4.96 24.09 0.19
N ARG A 36 5.25 25.37 0.45
CA ARG A 36 5.95 25.78 1.69
C ARG A 36 5.12 25.47 2.93
N GLN A 37 3.79 25.53 2.79
CA GLN A 37 2.82 25.25 3.84
C GLN A 37 2.31 23.81 3.75
N ARG A 38 1.89 23.26 4.89
CA ARG A 38 1.31 21.91 4.95
C ARG A 38 -0.10 21.92 4.35
N VAL A 39 -0.37 21.03 3.40
CA VAL A 39 -1.69 20.90 2.75
C VAL A 39 -2.50 19.83 3.46
N LEU A 40 -3.70 20.19 3.93
CA LEU A 40 -4.64 19.27 4.56
C LEU A 40 -5.37 18.44 3.50
N VAL A 41 -5.29 17.11 3.62
CA VAL A 41 -5.94 16.15 2.73
C VAL A 41 -6.62 15.02 3.52
N LYS A 42 -7.65 14.40 2.93
CA LYS A 42 -8.33 13.23 3.53
C LYS A 42 -7.54 11.93 3.35
N SER A 43 -6.85 11.84 2.22
CA SER A 43 -6.00 10.72 1.83
C SER A 43 -4.98 11.21 0.80
N VAL A 44 -3.93 10.42 0.59
CA VAL A 44 -2.88 10.67 -0.39
C VAL A 44 -2.50 9.37 -1.09
N ASN A 45 -2.24 9.45 -2.40
CA ASN A 45 -1.62 8.38 -3.18
C ASN A 45 -0.10 8.56 -3.16
N ILE A 46 0.63 7.49 -2.85
CA ILE A 46 2.09 7.46 -2.78
C ILE A 46 2.57 6.37 -3.74
N ASP A 47 3.23 6.78 -4.81
CA ASP A 47 3.68 5.88 -5.87
C ASP A 47 5.09 5.37 -5.58
N PHE A 48 5.29 4.06 -5.73
CA PHE A 48 6.56 3.38 -5.50
C PHE A 48 6.93 2.54 -6.72
N LEU A 49 8.17 2.63 -7.20
CA LEU A 49 8.66 1.75 -8.26
C LEU A 49 8.98 0.36 -7.72
N LEU A 50 8.58 -0.67 -8.45
CA LEU A 50 8.95 -2.05 -8.16
C LEU A 50 10.29 -2.40 -8.80
N PRO A 51 11.10 -3.28 -8.18
CA PRO A 51 10.82 -3.99 -6.92
C PRO A 51 11.31 -3.26 -5.66
N ASP A 52 12.07 -2.17 -5.80
CA ASP A 52 12.85 -1.56 -4.70
C ASP A 52 12.09 -0.50 -3.89
N LEU A 53 10.83 -0.24 -4.28
CA LEU A 53 9.95 0.77 -3.71
C LEU A 53 10.56 2.17 -3.70
N THR A 54 11.30 2.52 -4.74
CA THR A 54 11.95 3.83 -4.88
C THR A 54 10.98 4.87 -5.46
N ALA A 55 11.32 6.15 -5.30
CA ALA A 55 10.63 7.23 -5.99
C ALA A 55 11.02 7.25 -7.47
N LEU A 56 10.15 7.82 -8.29
CA LEU A 56 10.57 8.19 -9.64
C LEU A 56 11.59 9.34 -9.59
N SER A 57 12.59 9.26 -10.44
CA SER A 57 13.62 10.27 -10.67
C SER A 57 13.86 10.42 -12.17
N CYS A 58 14.59 11.47 -12.57
CA CYS A 58 15.01 11.62 -13.96
C CYS A 58 15.88 10.45 -14.45
N GLU A 59 16.57 9.75 -13.54
CA GLU A 59 17.46 8.62 -13.86
C GLU A 59 16.70 7.33 -14.17
N ASN A 60 15.45 7.22 -13.71
CA ASN A 60 14.65 6.00 -13.86
C ASN A 60 13.28 6.24 -14.54
N VAL A 61 13.06 7.44 -15.10
CA VAL A 61 11.84 7.79 -15.83
C VAL A 61 11.60 6.89 -17.04
N ASP A 62 12.66 6.37 -17.65
CA ASP A 62 12.59 5.47 -18.80
C ASP A 62 11.90 4.13 -18.48
N LEU A 63 11.85 3.74 -17.19
CA LEU A 63 11.11 2.56 -16.73
C LEU A 63 9.59 2.69 -16.92
N LEU A 64 9.09 3.87 -17.25
CA LEU A 64 7.68 4.15 -17.48
C LEU A 64 7.29 4.11 -18.96
N SER A 65 8.22 3.73 -19.84
CA SER A 65 7.93 3.57 -21.26
C SER A 65 6.81 2.56 -21.49
N ALA A 66 6.06 2.71 -22.59
CA ALA A 66 4.96 1.80 -22.93
C ALA A 66 5.42 0.33 -23.14
N GLU A 67 6.72 0.13 -23.37
CA GLU A 67 7.37 -1.17 -23.54
C GLU A 67 7.62 -1.87 -22.19
N SER A 68 7.66 -1.12 -21.09
CA SER A 68 7.93 -1.62 -19.74
C SER A 68 6.69 -2.24 -19.07
N ARG A 69 5.77 -2.85 -19.83
CA ARG A 69 4.55 -3.47 -19.27
C ARG A 69 4.82 -4.89 -18.74
N PRO A 70 4.20 -5.31 -17.61
CA PRO A 70 3.28 -4.55 -16.75
C PRO A 70 4.00 -3.41 -16.01
N PHE A 71 3.27 -2.30 -15.81
CA PHE A 71 3.86 -1.08 -15.22
C PHE A 71 4.59 -1.39 -13.90
N PRO A 72 5.87 -1.02 -13.76
CA PRO A 72 6.70 -1.44 -12.65
C PRO A 72 6.50 -0.53 -11.44
N TYR A 73 5.24 -0.29 -11.03
CA TYR A 73 4.95 0.55 -9.87
C TYR A 73 3.75 0.06 -9.06
N LEU A 74 3.69 0.57 -7.83
CA LEU A 74 2.67 0.36 -6.83
C LEU A 74 2.15 1.73 -6.40
N SER A 75 0.83 1.95 -6.41
CA SER A 75 0.23 3.19 -5.87
C SER A 75 -0.45 2.87 -4.55
N VAL A 76 0.07 3.44 -3.47
CA VAL A 76 -0.39 3.21 -2.09
C VAL A 76 -1.25 4.36 -1.63
N VAL A 77 -2.51 4.07 -1.34
CA VAL A 77 -3.42 5.02 -0.69
C VAL A 77 -3.12 5.02 0.79
N LEU A 78 -2.71 6.15 1.36
CA LEU A 78 -2.71 6.40 2.80
C LEU A 78 -3.89 7.33 3.13
N GLY A 79 -4.75 6.91 4.05
CA GLY A 79 -5.91 7.70 4.44
C GLY A 79 -6.29 7.53 5.90
N ALA A 80 -7.16 8.42 6.37
CA ALA A 80 -7.76 8.32 7.69
C ALA A 80 -8.97 7.37 7.68
N SER A 81 -9.00 6.41 8.59
CA SER A 81 -10.11 5.50 8.78
C SER A 81 -11.31 6.23 9.41
N LEU A 82 -12.48 6.03 8.81
CA LEU A 82 -13.75 6.42 9.41
C LEU A 82 -13.89 5.76 10.80
N PRO A 83 -14.52 6.41 11.80
CA PRO A 83 -14.64 5.88 13.15
C PRO A 83 -15.13 4.42 13.23
N GLU A 84 -16.13 4.06 12.44
CA GLU A 84 -16.73 2.73 12.35
C GLU A 84 -15.82 1.66 11.74
N ALA A 85 -14.84 2.09 10.94
CA ALA A 85 -13.87 1.24 10.25
C ALA A 85 -12.56 1.07 11.03
N ARG A 86 -12.40 1.72 12.19
CA ARG A 86 -11.24 1.53 13.07
C ARG A 86 -11.30 0.17 13.76
N GLY A 87 -10.14 -0.46 13.96
CA GLY A 87 -10.05 -1.79 14.56
C GLY A 87 -10.74 -2.86 13.72
N TRP A 88 -10.77 -2.69 12.39
CA TRP A 88 -11.46 -3.65 11.52
C TRP A 88 -10.73 -5.00 11.50
N PHE A 89 -9.41 -4.99 11.71
CA PHE A 89 -8.63 -6.22 11.73
C PHE A 89 -8.95 -7.08 12.95
N ASP A 90 -9.18 -6.48 14.13
CA ASP A 90 -9.62 -7.20 15.33
C ASP A 90 -10.95 -7.92 15.10
N LYS A 91 -11.88 -7.28 14.38
CA LYS A 91 -13.15 -7.91 13.99
C LYS A 91 -12.93 -9.12 13.08
N ILE A 92 -11.93 -9.09 12.18
CA ILE A 92 -11.56 -10.24 11.35
C ILE A 92 -10.93 -11.35 12.20
N GLN A 93 -10.01 -11.02 13.11
CA GLN A 93 -9.40 -11.98 14.03
C GLN A 93 -10.46 -12.68 14.89
N GLN A 94 -11.42 -11.93 15.42
CA GLN A 94 -12.53 -12.50 16.18
C GLN A 94 -13.35 -13.48 15.33
N ARG A 95 -13.70 -13.12 14.09
CA ARG A 95 -14.44 -14.02 13.20
C ARG A 95 -13.66 -15.29 12.85
N ILE A 96 -12.33 -15.21 12.77
CA ILE A 96 -11.46 -16.38 12.60
C ILE A 96 -11.51 -17.27 13.83
N ALA A 97 -11.42 -16.70 15.03
CA ALA A 97 -11.57 -17.45 16.28
C ALA A 97 -12.96 -18.09 16.40
N ASP A 98 -14.00 -17.42 15.89
CA ASP A 98 -15.40 -17.88 15.90
C ASP A 98 -15.70 -18.95 14.83
N GLY A 99 -14.70 -19.38 14.04
CA GLY A 99 -14.80 -20.55 13.17
C GLY A 99 -14.84 -20.28 11.67
N ILE A 100 -14.35 -19.13 11.17
CA ILE A 100 -13.96 -19.05 9.76
C ILE A 100 -12.95 -20.17 9.48
N ARG A 101 -13.23 -20.99 8.45
CA ARG A 101 -12.39 -22.13 8.07
C ARG A 101 -11.00 -21.64 7.66
N VAL A 102 -10.00 -21.96 8.48
CA VAL A 102 -8.62 -22.05 8.03
C VAL A 102 -8.58 -23.18 7.02
N GLU A 103 -8.30 -22.87 5.75
CA GLU A 103 -8.04 -23.94 4.77
C GLU A 103 -6.60 -24.43 4.98
N ASP A 104 -6.38 -25.74 4.92
CA ASP A 104 -5.03 -26.29 4.80
C ASP A 104 -4.41 -25.73 3.51
N GLY A 105 -3.47 -24.79 3.67
CA GLY A 105 -2.81 -24.15 2.55
C GLY A 105 -2.06 -22.89 2.94
N THR A 106 -0.86 -22.75 2.40
CA THR A 106 -0.06 -21.54 2.49
C THR A 106 0.29 -21.05 1.09
N ARG A 107 0.51 -19.74 0.95
CA ARG A 107 1.16 -19.17 -0.23
C ARG A 107 2.46 -18.53 0.26
N GLY A 108 3.54 -19.31 0.24
CA GLY A 108 4.78 -18.94 0.91
C GLY A 108 4.56 -18.89 2.43
N ARG A 109 4.85 -17.73 3.04
CA ARG A 109 4.67 -17.49 4.49
C ARG A 109 3.25 -17.08 4.90
N PHE A 110 2.35 -16.90 3.94
CA PHE A 110 1.01 -16.42 4.20
C PHE A 110 0.04 -17.58 4.37
N LYS A 111 -0.69 -17.61 5.49
CA LYS A 111 -1.80 -18.52 5.75
C LYS A 111 -3.03 -18.12 4.96
N LYS A 112 -3.77 -19.12 4.47
CA LYS A 112 -4.99 -18.95 3.69
C LYS A 112 -6.23 -19.12 4.57
N TYR A 113 -7.18 -18.22 4.43
CA TYR A 113 -8.46 -18.23 5.12
C TYR A 113 -9.59 -18.04 4.13
N ARG A 114 -10.74 -18.66 4.41
CA ARG A 114 -11.91 -18.57 3.52
C ARG A 114 -13.19 -18.26 4.26
N GLU A 115 -13.83 -17.17 3.85
CA GLU A 115 -15.13 -16.75 4.31
C GLU A 115 -16.12 -16.68 3.15
N GLY A 116 -17.05 -17.64 3.10
CA GLY A 116 -17.94 -17.81 1.95
C GLY A 116 -17.14 -17.98 0.65
N ASN A 117 -17.28 -17.00 -0.25
CA ASN A 117 -16.57 -16.96 -1.54
C ASN A 117 -15.31 -16.08 -1.53
N VAL A 118 -14.96 -15.48 -0.40
CA VAL A 118 -13.78 -14.63 -0.27
C VAL A 118 -12.64 -15.45 0.31
N THR A 119 -11.51 -15.46 -0.39
CA THR A 119 -10.25 -15.99 0.13
C THR A 119 -9.34 -14.84 0.49
N TYR A 120 -8.78 -14.88 1.69
CA TYR A 120 -7.80 -13.91 2.12
C TYR A 120 -6.54 -14.58 2.69
N TYR A 121 -5.43 -13.85 2.62
CA TYR A 121 -4.12 -14.27 3.06
C TYR A 121 -3.57 -13.32 4.10
N MET A 122 -2.96 -13.86 5.14
CA MET A 122 -2.31 -13.11 6.23
C MET A 122 -1.00 -13.79 6.60
N GLU A 123 -0.02 -13.01 7.03
CA GLU A 123 1.30 -13.50 7.45
C GLU A 123 1.35 -13.64 8.97
N ASP A 124 1.85 -14.78 9.45
CA ASP A 124 2.05 -14.97 10.89
C ASP A 124 3.06 -13.95 11.43
N GLY A 125 2.73 -13.30 12.55
CA GLY A 125 3.62 -12.34 13.22
C GLY A 125 3.56 -10.91 12.67
N LEU A 126 3.00 -10.70 11.47
CA LEU A 126 2.61 -9.38 10.99
C LEU A 126 1.11 -9.20 11.20
N THR A 127 0.75 -8.36 12.16
CA THR A 127 -0.65 -8.07 12.45
C THR A 127 -1.16 -6.91 11.59
N ASN A 128 -2.49 -6.80 11.52
CA ASN A 128 -3.20 -5.64 11.02
C ASN A 128 -3.25 -5.48 9.49
N PHE A 129 -3.10 -6.55 8.70
CA PHE A 129 -3.34 -6.47 7.26
C PHE A 129 -4.00 -7.73 6.70
N MET A 130 -4.62 -7.59 5.53
CA MET A 130 -5.24 -8.69 4.80
C MET A 130 -4.99 -8.53 3.30
N ILE A 131 -4.71 -9.65 2.63
CA ILE A 131 -4.57 -9.70 1.18
C ILE A 131 -5.75 -10.47 0.59
N THR A 132 -6.42 -9.93 -0.42
CA THR A 132 -7.44 -10.64 -1.19
C THR A 132 -7.02 -10.65 -2.66
N CYS A 133 -6.90 -11.83 -3.26
CA CYS A 133 -6.49 -11.96 -4.66
C CYS A 133 -7.64 -12.45 -5.55
N ARG A 134 -7.70 -11.92 -6.76
CA ARG A 134 -8.52 -12.43 -7.86
C ARG A 134 -7.61 -12.88 -8.99
N ASN A 135 -7.86 -14.07 -9.51
CA ASN A 135 -7.18 -14.62 -10.68
C ASN A 135 -8.07 -14.42 -11.90
N TYR A 136 -7.51 -13.86 -12.97
CA TYR A 136 -8.16 -13.57 -14.25
C TYR A 136 -7.64 -14.46 -15.39
N GLY A 137 -7.08 -15.63 -15.07
CA GLY A 137 -6.49 -16.58 -16.01
C GLY A 137 -4.98 -16.39 -16.12
N ASP A 138 -4.54 -15.46 -16.96
CA ASP A 138 -3.12 -15.15 -17.22
C ASP A 138 -2.50 -14.19 -16.20
N ARG A 139 -3.34 -13.54 -15.37
CA ARG A 139 -2.93 -12.51 -14.40
C ARG A 139 -3.63 -12.71 -13.07
N ASP A 140 -2.96 -12.33 -11.99
CA ASP A 140 -3.62 -12.12 -10.72
C ASP A 140 -3.45 -10.69 -10.21
N SER A 141 -4.47 -10.25 -9.48
CA SER A 141 -4.50 -8.95 -8.82
C SER A 141 -4.87 -9.16 -7.37
N CYS A 142 -4.00 -8.70 -6.50
CA CYS A 142 -4.10 -8.80 -5.06
C CYS A 142 -4.30 -7.42 -4.47
N LEU A 143 -5.43 -7.23 -3.79
CA LEU A 143 -5.72 -6.08 -2.97
C LEU A 143 -5.12 -6.30 -1.57
N VAL A 144 -4.31 -5.35 -1.12
CA VAL A 144 -3.82 -5.28 0.25
C VAL A 144 -4.60 -4.22 0.99
N LYS A 145 -5.17 -4.58 2.13
CA LYS A 145 -5.72 -3.64 3.12
C LYS A 145 -4.92 -3.76 4.40
N ASP A 146 -4.37 -2.66 4.87
CA ASP A 146 -3.50 -2.61 6.03
C ASP A 146 -3.97 -1.51 6.98
N GLU A 147 -4.29 -1.88 8.22
CA GLU A 147 -4.48 -0.97 9.34
C GLU A 147 -3.11 -0.54 9.89
N TYR A 148 -2.48 0.37 9.16
CA TYR A 148 -1.10 0.81 9.38
C TYR A 148 -0.86 1.39 10.78
N LYS A 149 -1.78 2.23 11.25
CA LYS A 149 -1.82 2.80 12.60
C LYS A 149 -3.27 2.94 13.02
N TYR A 150 -3.53 3.01 14.32
CA TYR A 150 -4.90 3.24 14.79
C TYR A 150 -5.47 4.53 14.16
N GLY A 151 -6.57 4.39 13.41
CA GLY A 151 -7.19 5.50 12.69
C GLY A 151 -6.63 5.78 11.29
N TYR A 152 -5.67 5.00 10.80
CA TYR A 152 -5.08 5.15 9.47
C TYR A 152 -5.02 3.81 8.73
N TYR A 153 -5.24 3.86 7.41
CA TYR A 153 -5.15 2.68 6.56
C TYR A 153 -4.19 2.90 5.39
N LEU A 154 -3.62 1.80 4.93
CA LEU A 154 -2.97 1.68 3.63
C LEU A 154 -3.80 0.74 2.75
N GLU A 155 -3.99 1.10 1.49
CA GLU A 155 -4.64 0.24 0.50
C GLU A 155 -3.93 0.34 -0.84
N TYR A 156 -3.69 -0.82 -1.48
CA TYR A 156 -3.07 -0.87 -2.80
C TYR A 156 -3.33 -2.19 -3.51
N PHE A 157 -3.19 -2.18 -4.84
CA PHE A 157 -3.22 -3.37 -5.68
C PHE A 157 -1.80 -3.74 -6.14
N THR A 158 -1.51 -5.03 -6.18
CA THR A 158 -0.26 -5.61 -6.69
C THR A 158 -0.53 -6.98 -7.34
N ASP A 159 0.42 -7.52 -8.10
CA ASP A 159 0.39 -8.93 -8.49
C ASP A 159 0.87 -9.85 -7.36
N SER A 160 0.66 -11.15 -7.54
CA SER A 160 1.08 -12.13 -6.55
C SER A 160 2.58 -12.35 -6.40
N VAL A 161 3.34 -12.11 -7.47
CA VAL A 161 4.78 -12.34 -7.49
C VAL A 161 5.44 -11.38 -6.51
N HIS A 162 5.05 -10.11 -6.57
CA HIS A 162 5.58 -9.07 -5.71
C HIS A 162 5.18 -9.24 -4.23
N ILE A 163 4.05 -9.89 -3.93
CA ILE A 163 3.60 -10.03 -2.54
C ILE A 163 3.97 -11.37 -1.89
N PHE A 164 3.88 -12.50 -2.60
CA PHE A 164 4.04 -13.83 -2.00
C PHE A 164 5.44 -14.43 -2.19
N GLN A 165 6.24 -13.96 -3.14
CA GLN A 165 7.52 -14.61 -3.50
C GLN A 165 8.77 -13.89 -2.97
N LYS A 166 8.61 -12.76 -2.27
CA LYS A 166 9.75 -11.96 -1.78
C LYS A 166 10.17 -12.38 -0.36
N PRO A 167 11.49 -12.40 -0.06
CA PRO A 167 12.00 -12.76 1.26
C PRO A 167 11.61 -11.73 2.33
N ILE A 168 11.51 -10.45 1.94
CA ILE A 168 11.07 -9.34 2.81
C ILE A 168 9.64 -8.97 2.40
N SER A 169 8.79 -8.64 3.38
CA SER A 169 7.41 -8.21 3.10
C SER A 169 7.39 -6.83 2.49
N ILE A 170 6.85 -6.72 1.27
CA ILE A 170 6.61 -5.44 0.60
C ILE A 170 5.74 -4.52 1.48
N ILE A 171 4.84 -5.11 2.28
CA ILE A 171 4.00 -4.42 3.26
C ILE A 171 4.88 -3.73 4.31
N ASP A 172 5.82 -4.45 4.92
CA ASP A 172 6.73 -3.88 5.93
C ASP A 172 7.61 -2.77 5.36
N GLU A 173 8.11 -2.94 4.15
CA GLU A 173 8.93 -1.91 3.49
C GLU A 173 8.12 -0.65 3.18
N ILE A 174 6.86 -0.79 2.77
CA ILE A 174 5.95 0.35 2.61
C ILE A 174 5.71 1.03 3.97
N ARG A 175 5.39 0.27 5.02
CA ARG A 175 5.19 0.80 6.37
C ARG A 175 6.43 1.56 6.86
N LYS A 176 7.63 1.02 6.64
CA LYS A 176 8.91 1.69 6.98
C LYS A 176 9.08 3.01 6.22
N LYS A 177 8.82 3.03 4.91
CA LYS A 177 8.94 4.25 4.09
C LYS A 177 7.95 5.33 4.52
N ILE A 178 6.70 4.97 4.75
CA ILE A 178 5.68 5.92 5.21
C ILE A 178 6.03 6.46 6.61
N SER A 179 6.49 5.58 7.51
CA SER A 179 6.95 6.00 8.84
C SER A 179 8.14 6.95 8.76
N LYS A 180 9.04 6.77 7.78
CA LYS A 180 10.13 7.70 7.52
C LYS A 180 9.64 9.07 7.05
N PHE A 181 8.65 9.12 6.14
CA PHE A 181 8.06 10.40 5.71
C PHE A 181 7.40 11.18 6.84
N GLU A 182 6.86 10.48 7.83
CA GLU A 182 6.30 11.07 9.05
C GLU A 182 7.41 11.56 10.00
N GLN A 183 8.46 10.76 10.21
CA GLN A 183 9.61 11.15 11.02
C GLN A 183 10.31 12.39 10.46
N ASP A 184 10.53 12.43 9.14
CA ASP A 184 11.15 13.55 8.45
C ASP A 184 10.27 14.82 8.44
N ALA A 185 9.01 14.73 8.94
CA ALA A 185 8.06 15.84 9.05
C ALA A 185 8.02 16.53 10.42
N ASN A 186 8.61 15.90 11.44
CA ASN A 186 8.70 16.39 12.82
C ASN A 186 10.11 16.92 13.11
#